data_AF-A7H5Y5-F1
#
_entry.id   AF-A7H5Y5-F1
#
_cell.length_a   1.000
_cell.length_b   1.000
_cell.length_c   1.000
_cell.angle_alpha   90.00
_cell.angle_beta   90.00
_cell.angle_gamma   90.00
#
_symmetry.space_group_name_H-M   'P 1'
#
loop_
_entity.id
_entity.type
_entity.pdbx_description
1 polymer ?
#
loop_
_entity_poly.entity_id
_entity_poly.type
_entity_poly.pdbx_seq_one_letter_code
_entity_poly.pdbx_strand_id
1 'polypeptide(L)'
;MITKESIENLSQRLNIVDIIENYIEVKKQGSSFVCICPFHADKNPSMHINPTKGFYHCFACKAGGDAFKFVMDYEKLSFADAVEKVANLSNFTLSYTKEKQENKKELKSILPSLNAYFKDNLKHHKEVLTYLYQRALNDKDIAKFELGFAGASEDSIRLLQNQKIPLEDAMSVGALKKDENNEFYASFIWRITFPIYDHKDLLVGFGGRTLNPNVPAKYVNSPQNILFDKSRIFYAFNIAKENIAKKKEIIVCEGYMDAIAFHKAGFNNAVAVLGTALTEHHLPLIRRYDAKVILCFDNDEAGLKAATRSTFLLSTNKIDGKVAILQGGKDPAELVAKNESAKLHDILDEGIELGEFYIRRLISTHSIISALDKQKALETIQKFTFNLEPLVANSYTNLVSNLLKVDEKFIVLSQNSKKTIQTPLISQNKYNFPKEKIHIAELELIAFLKQHPEICNDFKQISDSVCFKHKILLDKILEKKGYEDSDIREFESKNIRKNLNYNEFLLGICKVNLAFLNNVKIKNSTLALKKQLFTLIDKNLNLVIKNLNTEELNNFLKEYLSFLKHEKNEEILQQSFRNLSGIFGKKNFTACDLGFSTQDNDEPF
;
A
#
# COMPACT_ATOMS: atom_id res chain seq x y z
N MET A 1 6.77 5.01 34.75
CA MET A 1 5.33 5.14 34.42
C MET A 1 5.00 6.60 34.10
N ILE A 2 3.85 6.90 33.50
CA ILE A 2 3.38 8.30 33.38
C ILE A 2 3.00 8.76 34.79
N THR A 3 3.39 9.96 35.19
CA THR A 3 3.04 10.48 36.53
C THR A 3 1.53 10.67 36.63
N LYS A 4 0.92 10.30 37.77
CA LYS A 4 -0.53 10.47 38.00
C LYS A 4 -0.96 11.92 37.78
N GLU A 5 -0.19 12.86 38.31
CA GLU A 5 -0.39 14.30 38.12
C GLU A 5 -0.41 14.70 36.63
N SER A 6 0.45 14.12 35.79
CA SER A 6 0.44 14.39 34.35
C SER A 6 -0.78 13.80 33.64
N ILE A 7 -1.29 12.65 34.10
CA ILE A 7 -2.51 12.04 33.55
C ILE A 7 -3.72 12.90 33.94
N GLU A 8 -3.76 13.37 35.19
CA GLU A 8 -4.80 14.27 35.70
C GLU A 8 -4.78 15.63 34.97
N ASN A 9 -3.61 16.23 34.80
CA ASN A 9 -3.45 17.49 34.06
C ASN A 9 -3.84 17.35 32.59
N LEU A 10 -3.52 16.21 31.97
CA LEU A 10 -4.00 15.91 30.63
C LEU A 10 -5.52 15.80 30.66
N SER A 11 -6.08 14.95 31.51
CA SER A 11 -7.53 14.71 31.63
C SER A 11 -8.34 15.99 31.83
N GLN A 12 -7.89 16.92 32.67
CA GLN A 12 -8.57 18.19 32.92
C GLN A 12 -8.60 19.13 31.70
N ARG A 13 -7.64 19.01 30.78
CA ARG A 13 -7.54 19.83 29.57
C ARG A 13 -8.16 19.16 28.34
N LEU A 14 -8.53 17.88 28.45
CA LEU A 14 -9.08 17.14 27.34
C LEU A 14 -10.53 17.55 27.08
N ASN A 15 -10.78 17.91 25.84
CA ASN A 15 -12.11 17.89 25.30
C ASN A 15 -12.35 16.52 24.64
N ILE A 16 -13.22 15.72 25.26
CA ILE A 16 -13.54 14.38 24.75
C ILE A 16 -14.11 14.41 23.33
N VAL A 17 -14.80 15.48 22.95
CA VAL A 17 -15.36 15.63 21.60
C VAL A 17 -14.23 15.69 20.58
N ASP A 18 -13.24 16.57 20.80
CA ASP A 18 -12.09 16.74 19.90
C ASP A 18 -11.30 15.43 19.75
N ILE A 19 -11.15 14.67 20.83
CA ILE A 19 -10.47 13.36 20.78
C ILE A 19 -11.28 12.37 19.95
N ILE A 20 -12.59 12.24 20.16
CA ILE A 20 -13.42 11.29 19.42
C ILE A 20 -13.57 11.71 17.94
N GLU A 21 -13.60 13.01 17.64
CA GLU A 21 -13.67 13.55 16.28
C GLU A 21 -12.45 13.21 15.42
N ASN A 22 -11.30 12.88 16.03
CA ASN A 22 -10.14 12.34 15.30
C ASN A 22 -10.39 10.93 14.74
N TYR A 23 -11.43 10.22 15.20
CA TYR A 23 -11.71 8.83 14.84
C TYR A 23 -13.01 8.67 14.05
N ILE A 24 -14.07 9.37 14.46
CA ILE A 24 -15.42 9.23 13.91
C ILE A 24 -16.11 10.59 13.81
N GLU A 25 -17.01 10.77 12.84
CA GLU A 25 -17.81 12.00 12.74
C GLU A 25 -18.71 12.14 13.97
N VAL A 26 -18.63 13.29 14.62
CA VAL A 26 -19.48 13.68 15.74
C VAL A 26 -20.42 14.82 15.33
N LYS A 27 -21.69 14.74 15.72
CA LYS A 27 -22.72 15.75 15.43
C LYS A 27 -23.21 16.39 16.71
N LYS A 28 -23.35 17.71 16.73
CA LYS A 28 -23.91 18.43 17.87
C LYS A 28 -25.43 18.22 17.95
N GLN A 29 -25.92 17.87 19.14
CA GLN A 29 -27.35 17.67 19.42
C GLN A 29 -27.69 18.35 20.77
N GLY A 30 -28.13 19.61 20.70
CA GLY A 30 -28.39 20.43 21.89
C GLY A 30 -27.09 20.74 22.66
N SER A 31 -27.07 20.44 23.96
CA SER A 31 -25.91 20.58 24.84
C SER A 31 -24.94 19.40 24.80
N SER A 32 -25.28 18.33 24.08
CA SER A 32 -24.50 17.11 23.93
C SER A 32 -24.10 16.89 22.48
N PHE A 33 -23.29 15.87 22.24
CA PHE A 33 -22.91 15.44 20.91
C PHE A 33 -23.33 13.98 20.70
N VAL A 34 -23.49 13.56 19.45
CA VAL A 34 -23.95 12.21 19.08
C VAL A 34 -23.20 11.71 17.85
N CYS A 35 -22.92 10.42 17.81
CA CYS A 35 -22.26 9.74 16.69
C CYS A 35 -22.68 8.27 16.59
N ILE A 36 -22.34 7.64 15.46
CA ILE A 36 -22.51 6.20 15.27
C ILE A 36 -21.49 5.48 16.14
N CYS A 37 -21.95 4.53 16.95
CA CYS A 37 -21.06 3.81 17.86
C CYS A 37 -20.12 2.88 17.09
N PRO A 38 -18.79 2.98 17.26
CA PRO A 38 -17.85 2.11 16.56
C PRO A 38 -17.71 0.71 17.19
N PHE A 39 -18.28 0.50 18.38
CA PHE A 39 -18.11 -0.73 19.16
C PHE A 39 -19.16 -1.80 18.88
N HIS A 40 -20.12 -1.52 17.99
CA HIS A 40 -21.07 -2.51 17.49
C HIS A 40 -21.53 -2.13 16.07
N ALA A 41 -22.21 -3.06 15.40
CA ALA A 41 -22.77 -2.79 14.08
C ALA A 41 -24.01 -1.89 14.21
N ASP A 42 -23.83 -0.61 13.92
CA ASP A 42 -24.85 0.42 14.09
C ASP A 42 -25.05 1.23 12.80
N LYS A 43 -26.29 1.63 12.53
CA LYS A 43 -26.68 2.46 11.37
C LYS A 43 -27.21 3.83 11.78
N ASN A 44 -27.60 3.99 13.04
CA ASN A 44 -28.17 5.24 13.57
C ASN A 44 -27.24 5.78 14.66
N PRO A 45 -27.11 7.11 14.83
CA PRO A 45 -26.29 7.64 15.92
C PRO A 45 -26.83 7.21 17.29
N SER A 46 -26.19 6.24 17.95
CA SER A 46 -26.59 5.72 19.26
C SER A 46 -25.63 6.09 20.39
N MET A 47 -24.46 6.66 20.07
CA MET A 47 -23.45 7.04 21.03
C MET A 47 -23.50 8.54 21.33
N HIS A 48 -23.88 8.88 22.56
CA HIS A 48 -23.90 10.25 23.04
C HIS A 48 -22.59 10.59 23.75
N ILE A 49 -22.13 11.81 23.55
CA ILE A 49 -20.91 12.36 24.13
C ILE A 49 -21.30 13.59 24.93
N ASN A 50 -20.96 13.61 26.21
CA ASN A 50 -21.20 14.74 27.09
C ASN A 50 -19.89 15.53 27.27
N PRO A 51 -19.74 16.71 26.65
CA PRO A 51 -18.49 17.49 26.70
C PRO A 51 -18.21 18.02 28.11
N THR A 52 -19.25 18.42 28.84
CA THR A 52 -19.12 18.99 30.20
C THR A 52 -18.71 17.95 31.23
N LYS A 53 -19.25 16.74 31.11
CA LYS A 53 -18.95 15.62 32.02
C LYS A 53 -17.79 14.75 31.54
N GLY A 54 -17.26 14.98 30.33
CA GLY A 54 -16.07 14.32 29.80
C GLY A 54 -16.23 12.82 29.52
N PHE A 55 -17.44 12.33 29.24
CA PHE A 55 -17.67 10.90 28.96
C PHE A 55 -18.57 10.68 27.73
N TYR A 56 -18.47 9.48 27.15
CA TYR A 56 -19.39 8.98 26.14
C TYR A 56 -20.19 7.78 26.66
N HIS A 57 -21.38 7.57 26.10
CA HIS A 57 -22.20 6.41 26.37
C HIS A 57 -23.05 6.05 25.15
N CYS A 58 -22.99 4.79 24.73
CA CYS A 58 -23.82 4.21 23.69
C CYS A 58 -25.07 3.58 24.29
N PHE A 59 -26.25 4.08 23.91
CA PHE A 59 -27.53 3.56 24.42
C PHE A 59 -27.93 2.21 23.79
N ALA A 60 -27.28 1.78 22.71
CA ALA A 60 -27.55 0.50 22.07
C ALA A 60 -26.70 -0.64 22.66
N CYS A 61 -25.37 -0.49 22.70
CA CYS A 61 -24.46 -1.54 23.18
C CYS A 61 -23.92 -1.33 24.61
N LYS A 62 -24.31 -0.24 25.28
CA LYS A 62 -23.87 0.14 26.64
C LYS A 62 -22.38 0.45 26.79
N ALA A 63 -21.63 0.52 25.68
CA ALA A 63 -20.24 0.98 25.73
C ALA A 63 -20.17 2.42 26.23
N GLY A 64 -19.30 2.71 27.18
CA GLY A 64 -19.15 4.05 27.74
C GLY A 64 -17.83 4.20 28.49
N GLY A 65 -17.36 5.44 28.59
CA GLY A 65 -16.07 5.75 29.21
C GLY A 65 -15.63 7.17 28.95
N ASP A 66 -14.40 7.49 29.36
CA ASP A 66 -13.72 8.76 29.06
C ASP A 66 -12.97 8.69 27.72
N ALA A 67 -12.26 9.77 27.38
CA ALA A 67 -11.47 9.86 26.15
C ALA A 67 -10.38 8.77 26.06
N PHE A 68 -9.76 8.38 27.18
CA PHE A 68 -8.73 7.35 27.18
C PHE A 68 -9.35 5.97 26.92
N LYS A 69 -10.47 5.66 27.59
CA LYS A 69 -11.20 4.41 27.42
C LYS A 69 -11.71 4.25 25.99
N PHE A 70 -12.19 5.33 25.37
CA PHE A 70 -12.55 5.34 23.95
C PHE A 70 -11.37 4.88 23.07
N VAL A 71 -10.22 5.53 23.21
CA VAL A 71 -9.01 5.23 22.41
C VAL A 71 -8.50 3.81 22.68
N MET A 72 -8.51 3.36 23.94
CA MET A 72 -8.17 1.98 24.29
C MET A 72 -9.05 0.98 23.57
N ASP A 73 -10.37 1.15 23.65
CA ASP A 73 -11.31 0.18 23.10
C ASP A 73 -11.35 0.22 21.58
N TYR A 74 -11.09 1.39 20.98
CA TYR A 74 -11.07 1.61 19.54
C TYR A 74 -9.78 1.08 18.90
N GLU A 75 -8.61 1.45 19.45
CA GLU A 75 -7.29 1.04 18.92
C GLU A 75 -6.74 -0.25 19.55
N LYS A 76 -7.46 -0.86 20.50
CA LYS A 76 -7.01 -2.03 21.28
C LYS A 76 -5.68 -1.80 21.98
N LEU A 77 -5.54 -0.63 22.60
CA LEU A 77 -4.33 -0.21 23.30
C LEU A 77 -4.41 -0.46 24.81
N SER A 78 -3.24 -0.60 25.43
CA SER A 78 -3.11 -0.52 26.88
C SER A 78 -3.44 0.91 27.37
N PHE A 79 -3.76 1.08 28.65
CA PHE A 79 -4.07 2.41 29.21
C PHE A 79 -2.89 3.38 29.05
N ALA A 80 -1.66 2.93 29.28
CA ALA A 80 -0.46 3.76 29.11
C ALA A 80 -0.30 4.22 27.65
N ASP A 81 -0.49 3.34 26.68
CA ASP A 81 -0.35 3.68 25.25
C ASP A 81 -1.48 4.61 24.79
N ALA A 82 -2.70 4.41 25.30
CA ALA A 82 -3.82 5.30 25.04
C ALA A 82 -3.59 6.71 25.61
N VAL A 83 -3.02 6.82 26.82
CA VAL A 83 -2.64 8.12 27.40
C VAL A 83 -1.56 8.80 26.56
N GLU A 84 -0.53 8.08 26.10
CA GLU A 84 0.50 8.63 25.20
C GLU A 84 -0.09 9.08 23.86
N LYS A 85 -1.03 8.31 23.30
CA LYS A 85 -1.72 8.64 22.05
C LYS A 85 -2.59 9.89 22.19
N VAL A 86 -3.38 9.97 23.26
CA VAL A 86 -4.24 11.12 23.56
C VAL A 86 -3.41 12.37 23.86
N ALA A 87 -2.27 12.24 24.55
CA ALA A 87 -1.33 13.35 24.74
C ALA A 87 -0.77 13.89 23.42
N ASN A 88 -0.40 13.00 22.49
CA ASN A 88 0.06 13.40 21.17
C ASN A 88 -1.05 14.11 20.35
N LEU A 89 -2.29 13.62 20.41
CA LEU A 89 -3.43 14.26 19.73
C LEU A 89 -3.74 15.65 20.27
N SER A 90 -3.55 15.85 21.57
CA SER A 90 -3.81 17.13 22.26
C SER A 90 -2.58 18.05 22.34
N ASN A 91 -1.46 17.69 21.69
CA ASN A 91 -0.17 18.37 21.80
C ASN A 91 0.28 18.61 23.27
N PHE A 92 -0.11 17.71 24.18
CA PHE A 92 0.23 17.78 25.59
C PHE A 92 1.53 17.01 25.87
N THR A 93 2.44 17.62 26.63
CA THR A 93 3.69 16.96 27.01
C THR A 93 3.48 16.19 28.32
N LEU A 94 3.54 14.87 28.24
CA LEU A 94 3.43 14.00 29.42
C LEU A 94 4.69 14.08 30.29
N SER A 95 4.48 14.16 31.60
CA SER A 95 5.53 13.97 32.59
C SER A 95 5.55 12.53 33.05
N TYR A 96 6.73 11.92 33.06
CA TYR A 96 6.95 10.53 33.44
C TYR A 96 7.74 10.46 34.74
N THR A 97 7.61 9.34 35.47
CA THR A 97 8.49 9.06 36.61
C THR A 97 9.94 9.08 36.15
N LYS A 98 10.86 9.54 37.00
CA LYS A 98 12.30 9.69 36.70
C LYS A 98 12.88 8.44 36.02
N GLU A 99 12.52 7.26 36.52
CA GLU A 99 12.93 5.94 36.01
C GLU A 99 12.49 5.64 34.55
N LYS A 100 11.28 6.05 34.11
CA LYS A 100 10.83 5.86 32.70
C LYS A 100 11.41 6.95 31.78
N GLN A 101 11.73 8.12 32.32
CA GLN A 101 12.45 9.18 31.61
C GLN A 101 13.92 8.83 31.38
N GLU A 102 14.57 8.22 32.38
CA GLU A 102 15.93 7.69 32.31
C GLU A 102 16.01 6.53 31.32
N ASN A 103 15.14 5.53 31.44
CA ASN A 103 15.09 4.40 30.51
C ASN A 103 14.83 4.86 29.05
N LYS A 104 13.90 5.80 28.82
CA LYS A 104 13.65 6.35 27.46
C LYS A 104 14.83 7.20 26.94
N LYS A 105 15.65 7.80 27.81
CA LYS A 105 16.92 8.45 27.42
C LYS A 105 17.98 7.42 27.07
N GLU A 106 18.07 6.33 27.81
CA GLU A 106 18.98 5.21 27.55
C GLU A 106 18.67 4.54 26.20
N LEU A 107 17.40 4.22 25.92
CA LEU A 107 16.97 3.64 24.63
C LEU A 107 17.37 4.51 23.44
N LYS A 108 17.26 5.83 23.57
CA LYS A 108 17.63 6.79 22.52
C LYS A 108 19.14 6.85 22.26
N SER A 109 19.97 6.36 23.17
CA SER A 109 21.43 6.35 23.04
C SER A 109 21.97 5.11 22.32
N ILE A 110 21.17 4.04 22.23
CA ILE A 110 21.58 2.76 21.63
C ILE A 110 21.97 2.93 20.15
N LEU A 111 21.08 3.52 19.33
CA LEU A 111 21.36 3.71 17.90
C LEU A 111 22.52 4.68 17.64
N PRO A 112 22.64 5.83 18.34
CA PRO A 112 23.84 6.68 18.26
C PRO A 112 25.14 5.94 18.56
N SER A 113 25.14 5.08 19.58
CA SER A 113 26.31 4.27 19.93
C SER A 113 26.71 3.31 18.80
N LEU A 114 25.74 2.61 18.23
CA LEU A 114 25.97 1.75 17.06
C LEU A 114 26.44 2.56 15.86
N ASN A 115 25.89 3.74 15.61
CA ASN A 115 26.33 4.57 14.48
C ASN A 115 27.79 5.03 14.65
N ALA A 116 28.19 5.39 15.88
CA ALA A 116 29.59 5.71 16.17
C ALA A 116 30.51 4.53 15.85
N TYR A 117 30.12 3.31 16.24
CA TYR A 117 30.82 2.09 15.91
C TYR A 117 30.87 1.84 14.39
N PHE A 118 29.74 1.94 13.68
CA PHE A 118 29.71 1.72 12.23
C PHE A 118 30.54 2.74 11.45
N LYS A 119 30.55 4.01 11.86
CA LYS A 119 31.40 5.05 11.25
C LYS A 119 32.88 4.75 11.44
N ASP A 120 33.26 4.25 12.61
CA ASP A 120 34.64 3.86 12.86
C ASP A 120 35.03 2.61 12.05
N ASN A 121 34.15 1.61 12.05
CA ASN A 121 34.34 0.38 11.29
C ASN A 121 34.52 0.64 9.78
N LEU A 122 33.78 1.60 9.21
CA LEU A 122 33.93 1.97 7.79
C LEU A 122 35.37 2.36 7.41
N LYS A 123 36.15 2.97 8.32
CA LYS A 123 37.55 3.36 8.07
C LYS A 123 38.46 2.16 7.85
N HIS A 124 38.11 1.00 8.41
CA HIS A 124 38.87 -0.23 8.31
C HIS A 124 38.53 -1.06 7.06
N HIS A 125 37.46 -0.71 6.35
CA HIS A 125 36.97 -1.44 5.18
C HIS A 125 37.19 -0.63 3.89
N LYS A 126 38.42 -0.71 3.35
CA LYS A 126 38.85 0.03 2.15
C LYS A 126 38.02 -0.31 0.91
N GLU A 127 37.57 -1.55 0.79
CA GLU A 127 36.69 -2.02 -0.28
C GLU A 127 35.34 -1.30 -0.27
N VAL A 128 34.81 -1.00 0.92
CA VAL A 128 33.55 -0.27 1.08
C VAL A 128 33.74 1.22 0.78
N LEU A 129 34.84 1.82 1.25
CA LEU A 129 35.21 3.19 0.90
C LEU A 129 35.40 3.36 -0.62
N THR A 130 36.12 2.43 -1.25
CA THR A 130 36.31 2.41 -2.71
C THR A 130 34.97 2.37 -3.44
N TYR A 131 34.03 1.55 -2.97
CA TYR A 131 32.67 1.51 -3.51
C TYR A 131 31.95 2.86 -3.39
N LEU A 132 32.04 3.55 -2.23
CA LEU A 132 31.43 4.87 -2.04
C LEU A 132 32.06 5.93 -2.94
N TYR A 133 33.39 5.91 -3.12
CA TYR A 133 34.10 6.82 -4.01
C TYR A 133 33.76 6.58 -5.49
N GLN A 134 33.61 5.32 -5.91
CA GLN A 134 33.11 4.98 -7.26
C GLN A 134 31.67 5.49 -7.49
N ARG A 135 30.90 5.68 -6.43
CA ARG A 135 29.57 6.30 -6.46
C ARG A 135 29.62 7.82 -6.37
N ALA A 136 30.79 8.41 -6.59
CA ALA A 136 31.09 9.84 -6.58
C ALA A 136 30.91 10.55 -5.22
N LEU A 137 30.91 9.80 -4.11
CA LEU A 137 30.96 10.40 -2.78
C LEU A 137 32.41 10.76 -2.43
N ASN A 138 32.60 11.74 -1.56
CA ASN A 138 33.88 12.03 -0.93
C ASN A 138 33.76 11.98 0.60
N ASP A 139 34.87 12.15 1.32
CA ASP A 139 34.88 12.08 2.79
C ASP A 139 33.97 13.11 3.47
N LYS A 140 33.78 14.29 2.86
CA LYS A 140 32.85 15.30 3.37
C LYS A 140 31.40 14.83 3.24
N ASP A 141 31.05 14.19 2.12
CA ASP A 141 29.72 13.61 1.92
C ASP A 141 29.48 12.47 2.93
N ILE A 142 30.45 11.55 3.06
CA ILE A 142 30.41 10.43 4.01
C ILE A 142 30.22 10.93 5.44
N ALA A 143 30.96 11.98 5.85
CA ALA A 143 30.83 12.58 7.17
C ALA A 143 29.50 13.33 7.37
N LYS A 144 29.06 14.12 6.38
CA LYS A 144 27.81 14.89 6.41
C LYS A 144 26.59 14.00 6.61
N PHE A 145 26.56 12.85 5.94
CA PHE A 145 25.48 11.87 6.03
C PHE A 145 25.70 10.78 7.07
N GLU A 146 26.80 10.87 7.83
CA GLU A 146 27.18 9.94 8.87
C GLU A 146 27.18 8.47 8.43
N LEU A 147 27.62 8.20 7.20
CA LEU A 147 27.62 6.83 6.65
C LEU A 147 28.59 5.95 7.43
N GLY A 148 28.21 4.69 7.63
CA GLY A 148 29.03 3.69 8.33
C GLY A 148 29.02 2.33 7.65
N PHE A 149 29.62 1.35 8.30
CA PHE A 149 29.61 -0.05 7.87
C PHE A 149 29.33 -0.99 9.03
N ALA A 150 28.23 -1.74 8.92
CA ALA A 150 27.90 -2.83 9.82
C ALA A 150 28.63 -4.11 9.36
N GLY A 151 29.44 -4.68 10.25
CA GLY A 151 30.21 -5.91 10.03
C GLY A 151 29.42 -7.17 10.37
N ALA A 152 30.04 -8.10 11.07
CA ALA A 152 29.40 -9.34 11.51
C ALA A 152 28.33 -9.06 12.60
N SER A 153 27.40 -9.99 12.77
CA SER A 153 26.31 -9.87 13.75
C SER A 153 26.86 -9.79 15.18
N GLU A 154 27.85 -10.63 15.46
CA GLU A 154 28.51 -10.82 16.74
C GLU A 154 29.22 -9.53 17.18
N ASP A 155 29.74 -8.74 16.25
CA ASP A 155 30.42 -7.49 16.56
C ASP A 155 29.46 -6.45 17.15
N SER A 156 28.27 -6.33 16.57
CA SER A 156 27.24 -5.42 17.07
C SER A 156 26.71 -5.87 18.43
N ILE A 157 26.50 -7.18 18.60
CA ILE A 157 26.06 -7.76 19.88
C ILE A 157 27.14 -7.56 20.95
N ARG A 158 28.41 -7.80 20.64
CA ARG A 158 29.54 -7.61 21.55
C ARG A 158 29.67 -6.15 21.99
N LEU A 159 29.48 -5.19 21.07
CA LEU A 159 29.44 -3.77 21.41
C LEU A 159 28.34 -3.47 22.44
N LEU A 160 27.11 -3.93 22.17
CA LEU A 160 25.96 -3.71 23.05
C LEU A 160 26.17 -4.31 24.44
N GLN A 161 26.71 -5.53 24.50
CA GLN A 161 27.04 -6.22 25.75
C GLN A 161 28.15 -5.49 26.54
N ASN A 162 29.21 -5.03 25.87
CA ASN A 162 30.28 -4.26 26.49
C ASN A 162 29.79 -2.93 27.07
N GLN A 163 28.76 -2.34 26.45
CA GLN A 163 28.09 -1.14 26.94
C GLN A 163 26.99 -1.43 27.97
N LYS A 164 26.81 -2.70 28.35
CA LYS A 164 25.78 -3.16 29.29
C LYS A 164 24.36 -2.80 28.86
N ILE A 165 24.13 -2.72 27.54
CA ILE A 165 22.80 -2.50 26.97
C ILE A 165 22.07 -3.84 26.93
N PRO A 166 20.87 -3.97 27.53
CA PRO A 166 20.06 -5.17 27.41
C PRO A 166 19.70 -5.47 25.94
N LEU A 167 19.81 -6.74 25.53
CA LEU A 167 19.54 -7.12 24.13
C LEU A 167 18.08 -6.90 23.72
N GLU A 168 17.14 -7.04 24.66
CA GLU A 168 15.71 -6.73 24.42
C GLU A 168 15.49 -5.23 24.15
N ASP A 169 16.21 -4.36 24.85
CA ASP A 169 16.16 -2.92 24.62
C ASP A 169 16.71 -2.56 23.24
N ALA A 170 17.83 -3.19 22.85
CA ALA A 170 18.39 -3.05 21.51
C ALA A 170 17.44 -3.56 20.42
N MET A 171 16.73 -4.67 20.65
CA MET A 171 15.69 -5.16 19.75
C MET A 171 14.51 -4.17 19.66
N SER A 172 14.09 -3.58 20.77
CA SER A 172 12.95 -2.64 20.83
C SER A 172 13.13 -1.38 19.97
N VAL A 173 14.40 -0.96 19.77
CA VAL A 173 14.77 0.17 18.90
C VAL A 173 15.21 -0.27 17.49
N GLY A 174 15.09 -1.57 17.19
CA GLY A 174 15.40 -2.15 15.88
C GLY A 174 16.89 -2.35 15.60
N ALA A 175 17.77 -2.33 16.60
CA ALA A 175 19.18 -2.65 16.46
C ALA A 175 19.42 -4.16 16.29
N LEU A 176 18.64 -4.98 16.98
CA LEU A 176 18.67 -6.44 16.91
C LEU A 176 17.33 -7.01 16.42
N LYS A 177 17.36 -8.28 16.00
CA LYS A 177 16.21 -9.13 15.66
C LYS A 177 16.41 -10.50 16.30
N LYS A 178 15.35 -11.32 16.26
CA LYS A 178 15.39 -12.73 16.64
C LYS A 178 15.12 -13.61 15.43
N ASP A 179 15.79 -14.75 15.38
CA ASP A 179 15.55 -15.78 14.36
C ASP A 179 14.45 -16.75 14.80
N GLU A 180 14.25 -17.83 14.05
CA GLU A 180 13.25 -18.86 14.34
C GLU A 180 13.56 -19.63 15.65
N ASN A 181 14.83 -19.67 16.05
CA ASN A 181 15.30 -20.29 17.29
C ASN A 181 15.30 -19.31 18.48
N ASN A 182 14.75 -18.11 18.29
CA ASN A 182 14.70 -17.04 19.29
C ASN A 182 16.09 -16.50 19.70
N GLU A 183 17.12 -16.72 18.87
CA GLU A 183 18.47 -16.20 19.05
C GLU A 183 18.60 -14.78 18.47
N PHE A 184 19.32 -13.92 19.18
CA PHE A 184 19.52 -12.53 18.75
C PHE A 184 20.56 -12.45 17.64
N TYR A 185 20.24 -11.66 16.61
CA TYR A 185 21.19 -11.27 15.57
C TYR A 185 21.03 -9.77 15.21
N ALA A 186 22.07 -9.17 14.68
CA ALA A 186 22.06 -7.76 14.29
C ALA A 186 21.10 -7.49 13.12
N SER A 187 20.35 -6.38 13.19
CA SER A 187 19.46 -5.97 12.09
C SER A 187 20.19 -5.73 10.77
N PHE A 188 21.47 -5.34 10.85
CA PHE A 188 22.34 -5.04 9.71
C PHE A 188 23.62 -5.85 9.82
N ILE A 189 23.92 -6.64 8.79
CA ILE A 189 25.07 -7.53 8.73
C ILE A 189 25.73 -7.32 7.36
N TRP A 190 27.02 -7.02 7.33
CA TRP A 190 27.81 -6.75 6.12
C TRP A 190 27.16 -5.72 5.17
N ARG A 191 26.83 -4.55 5.72
CA ARG A 191 26.10 -3.48 5.00
C ARG A 191 26.65 -2.10 5.28
N ILE A 192 26.69 -1.26 4.25
CA ILE A 192 26.83 0.19 4.38
C ILE A 192 25.58 0.71 5.08
N THR A 193 25.75 1.49 6.14
CA THR A 193 24.65 2.03 6.94
C THR A 193 24.37 3.50 6.59
N PHE A 194 23.09 3.82 6.49
CA PHE A 194 22.56 5.16 6.24
C PHE A 194 21.70 5.57 7.44
N PRO A 195 22.21 6.35 8.41
CA PRO A 195 21.44 6.72 9.60
C PRO A 195 20.21 7.55 9.24
N ILE A 196 19.07 7.24 9.86
CA ILE A 196 17.78 7.87 9.60
C ILE A 196 17.34 8.65 10.84
N TYR A 197 17.17 9.95 10.67
CA TYR A 197 16.81 10.87 11.74
C TYR A 197 15.36 11.33 11.62
N ASP A 198 14.69 11.49 12.76
CA ASP A 198 13.37 12.11 12.81
C ASP A 198 13.44 13.63 12.66
N HIS A 199 12.29 14.29 12.72
CA HIS A 199 12.21 15.76 12.60
C HIS A 199 12.85 16.54 13.77
N LYS A 200 13.21 15.86 14.86
CA LYS A 200 13.88 16.41 16.05
C LYS A 200 15.37 16.02 16.10
N ASP A 201 15.92 15.52 15.00
CA ASP A 201 17.31 15.08 14.87
C ASP A 201 17.66 13.89 15.78
N LEU A 202 16.66 13.12 16.21
CA LEU A 202 16.89 11.86 16.89
C LEU A 202 17.18 10.77 15.86
N LEU A 203 18.28 10.03 16.02
CA LEU A 203 18.55 8.84 15.24
C LEU A 203 17.56 7.74 15.62
N VAL A 204 16.71 7.33 14.68
CA VAL A 204 15.62 6.39 14.92
C VAL A 204 15.76 5.06 14.18
N GLY A 205 16.65 4.98 13.20
CA GLY A 205 16.91 3.74 12.48
C GLY A 205 18.04 3.88 11.46
N PHE A 206 18.20 2.87 10.62
CA PHE A 206 19.17 2.86 9.54
C PHE A 206 18.56 2.31 8.24
N GLY A 207 19.06 2.79 7.11
CA GLY A 207 19.10 2.05 5.86
C GLY A 207 20.37 1.21 5.80
N GLY A 208 20.33 0.10 5.06
CA GLY A 208 21.45 -0.83 4.94
C GLY A 208 21.63 -1.34 3.52
N ARG A 209 22.77 -1.06 2.89
CA ARG A 209 23.10 -1.55 1.54
C ARG A 209 24.16 -2.64 1.60
N THR A 210 23.89 -3.80 1.03
CA THR A 210 24.91 -4.86 0.87
C THR A 210 25.73 -4.65 -0.39
N LEU A 211 27.01 -5.06 -0.34
CA LEU A 211 27.88 -5.16 -1.51
C LEU A 211 27.84 -6.56 -2.14
N ASN A 212 27.27 -7.56 -1.44
CA ASN A 212 27.21 -8.92 -1.92
C ASN A 212 26.09 -9.06 -2.98
N PRO A 213 26.42 -9.38 -4.25
CA PRO A 213 25.42 -9.49 -5.31
C PRO A 213 24.48 -10.69 -5.13
N ASN A 214 24.86 -11.68 -4.31
CA ASN A 214 24.06 -12.88 -4.05
C ASN A 214 22.94 -12.64 -3.04
N VAL A 215 22.92 -11.47 -2.37
CA VAL A 215 21.86 -11.12 -1.43
C VAL A 215 20.69 -10.47 -2.20
N PRO A 216 19.48 -11.06 -2.20
CA PRO A 216 18.38 -10.62 -3.07
C PRO A 216 17.97 -9.15 -2.82
N ALA A 217 17.94 -8.74 -1.55
CA ALA A 217 17.59 -7.39 -1.14
C ALA A 217 18.84 -6.51 -1.01
N LYS A 218 19.13 -5.76 -2.08
CA LYS A 218 20.22 -4.79 -2.16
C LYS A 218 20.18 -3.76 -1.03
N TYR A 219 18.98 -3.25 -0.73
CA TYR A 219 18.72 -2.31 0.36
C TYR A 219 17.70 -2.90 1.36
N VAL A 220 17.91 -2.63 2.63
CA VAL A 220 16.96 -2.91 3.72
C VAL A 220 16.86 -1.72 4.64
N ASN A 221 15.73 -1.56 5.32
CA ASN A 221 15.52 -0.52 6.34
C ASN A 221 15.41 -1.20 7.71
N SER A 222 15.61 -0.41 8.77
CA SER A 222 15.26 -0.84 10.12
C SER A 222 13.82 -1.38 10.15
N PRO A 223 13.54 -2.43 10.93
CA PRO A 223 12.17 -2.89 11.13
C PRO A 223 11.35 -1.78 11.80
N GLN A 224 10.04 -1.82 11.61
CA GLN A 224 9.10 -0.98 12.36
C GLN A 224 9.36 -1.19 13.86
N ASN A 225 9.57 -0.11 14.59
CA ASN A 225 9.92 -0.16 16.01
C ASN A 225 9.39 1.07 16.76
N ILE A 226 9.69 1.18 18.06
CA ILE A 226 9.15 2.24 18.91
C ILE A 226 9.66 3.64 18.54
N LEU A 227 10.79 3.74 17.82
CA LEU A 227 11.40 4.98 17.34
C LEU A 227 11.17 5.20 15.84
N PHE A 228 11.05 4.13 15.04
CA PHE A 228 11.02 4.19 13.59
C PHE A 228 9.69 3.74 12.98
N ASP A 229 9.06 4.66 12.24
CA ASP A 229 7.94 4.39 11.34
C ASP A 229 8.26 4.85 9.92
N LYS A 230 8.58 3.89 9.05
CA LYS A 230 8.94 4.16 7.64
C LYS A 230 7.84 4.88 6.86
N SER A 231 6.60 4.82 7.32
CA SER A 231 5.47 5.46 6.65
C SER A 231 5.34 6.96 6.97
N ARG A 232 6.17 7.51 7.88
CA ARG A 232 6.04 8.89 8.37
C ARG A 232 7.31 9.72 8.22
N ILE A 233 8.40 9.09 7.83
CA ILE A 233 9.74 9.64 7.94
C ILE A 233 10.43 9.62 6.59
N PHE A 234 11.14 10.71 6.30
CA PHE A 234 12.01 10.78 5.14
C PHE A 234 13.46 10.68 5.55
N TYR A 235 14.27 10.02 4.73
CA TYR A 235 15.71 10.12 4.86
C TYR A 235 16.19 11.54 4.52
N ALA A 236 17.28 11.97 5.16
CA ALA A 236 17.89 13.28 5.04
C ALA A 236 17.01 14.47 5.47
N PHE A 237 15.84 14.22 6.07
CA PHE A 237 14.95 15.30 6.51
C PHE A 237 15.60 16.23 7.55
N ASN A 238 16.35 15.67 8.51
CA ASN A 238 17.06 16.41 9.55
C ASN A 238 17.99 17.50 9.00
N ILE A 239 18.72 17.19 7.93
CA ILE A 239 19.63 18.14 7.28
C ILE A 239 18.94 19.00 6.21
N ALA A 240 17.79 18.58 5.69
CA ALA A 240 17.05 19.30 4.66
C ALA A 240 16.06 20.32 5.22
N LYS A 241 15.54 20.11 6.44
CA LYS A 241 14.42 20.86 7.04
C LYS A 241 14.59 22.38 7.04
N GLU A 242 15.80 22.88 7.29
CA GLU A 242 16.06 24.31 7.26
C GLU A 242 15.97 24.90 5.85
N ASN A 243 16.48 24.19 4.85
CA ASN A 243 16.40 24.61 3.46
C ASN A 243 14.98 24.46 2.91
N ILE A 244 14.24 23.43 3.32
CA ILE A 244 12.81 23.28 3.02
C ILE A 244 12.03 24.48 3.59
N ALA A 245 12.30 24.87 4.84
CA ALA A 245 11.66 26.02 5.47
C ALA A 245 11.95 27.34 4.73
N LYS A 246 13.22 27.55 4.34
CA LYS A 246 13.68 28.76 3.64
C LYS A 246 13.13 28.85 2.22
N LYS A 247 13.16 27.76 1.46
CA LYS A 247 12.73 27.72 0.06
C LYS A 247 11.22 27.51 -0.11
N LYS A 248 10.52 27.03 0.93
CA LYS A 248 9.13 26.56 0.84
C LYS A 248 8.95 25.49 -0.24
N GLU A 249 9.94 24.62 -0.34
CA GLU A 249 10.00 23.59 -1.37
C GLU A 249 10.76 22.36 -0.87
N ILE A 250 10.24 21.17 -1.14
CA ILE A 250 10.85 19.88 -0.80
C ILE A 250 10.97 19.02 -2.05
N ILE A 251 12.18 18.50 -2.30
CA ILE A 251 12.41 17.53 -3.38
C ILE A 251 12.30 16.14 -2.75
N VAL A 252 11.46 15.26 -3.30
CA VAL A 252 11.25 13.90 -2.80
C VAL A 252 11.71 12.91 -3.86
N CYS A 253 12.73 12.11 -3.51
CA CYS A 253 13.29 11.05 -4.34
C CYS A 253 13.09 9.66 -3.74
N GLU A 254 13.50 8.61 -4.45
CA GLU A 254 13.26 7.22 -4.03
C GLU A 254 14.30 6.68 -3.04
N GLY A 255 15.58 6.93 -3.29
CA GLY A 255 16.66 6.27 -2.57
C GLY A 255 17.55 7.18 -1.74
N TYR A 256 18.27 6.56 -0.81
CA TYR A 256 19.30 7.20 0.01
C TYR A 256 20.37 7.91 -0.83
N MET A 257 20.84 7.23 -1.88
CA MET A 257 21.91 7.75 -2.74
C MET A 257 21.44 8.95 -3.56
N ASP A 258 20.16 9.00 -3.92
CA ASP A 258 19.59 10.08 -4.72
C ASP A 258 19.45 11.33 -3.87
N ALA A 259 19.01 11.19 -2.61
CA ALA A 259 19.02 12.30 -1.65
C ALA A 259 20.45 12.82 -1.44
N ILE A 260 21.44 11.93 -1.25
CA ILE A 260 22.85 12.34 -1.13
C ILE A 260 23.32 13.08 -2.40
N ALA A 261 23.00 12.56 -3.58
CA ALA A 261 23.37 13.15 -4.86
C ALA A 261 22.76 14.54 -5.05
N PHE A 262 21.50 14.75 -4.71
CA PHE A 262 20.86 16.06 -4.74
C PHE A 262 21.58 17.07 -3.84
N HIS A 263 21.87 16.68 -2.59
CA HIS A 263 22.62 17.55 -1.67
C HIS A 263 24.01 17.87 -2.19
N LYS A 264 24.70 16.90 -2.80
CA LYS A 264 26.02 17.10 -3.43
C LYS A 264 25.93 18.08 -4.61
N ALA A 265 24.85 18.03 -5.37
CA ALA A 265 24.54 18.96 -6.46
C ALA A 265 24.02 20.33 -5.99
N GLY A 266 23.93 20.58 -4.67
CA GLY A 266 23.49 21.86 -4.10
C GLY A 266 21.99 21.95 -3.77
N PHE A 267 21.21 20.92 -4.09
CA PHE A 267 19.79 20.82 -3.76
C PHE A 267 19.60 20.31 -2.32
N ASN A 268 19.96 21.15 -1.35
CA ASN A 268 19.94 20.81 0.07
C ASN A 268 18.53 20.71 0.69
N ASN A 269 17.46 20.83 -0.11
CA ASN A 269 16.06 20.62 0.27
C ASN A 269 15.51 19.26 -0.20
N ALA A 270 16.39 18.32 -0.58
CA ALA A 270 16.02 16.98 -1.01
C ALA A 270 15.95 15.97 0.14
N VAL A 271 14.97 15.06 0.05
CA VAL A 271 14.72 13.95 0.99
C VAL A 271 14.32 12.70 0.20
N ALA A 272 14.45 11.51 0.81
CA ALA A 272 14.01 10.27 0.18
C ALA A 272 12.91 9.56 0.98
N VAL A 273 11.97 8.94 0.27
CA VAL A 273 11.04 7.96 0.88
C VAL A 273 11.78 6.69 1.26
N LEU A 274 11.26 5.96 2.25
CA LEU A 274 11.88 4.73 2.76
C LEU A 274 11.10 3.48 2.32
N GLY A 275 10.88 3.33 1.00
CA GLY A 275 10.05 2.26 0.43
C GLY A 275 9.49 2.58 -0.96
N THR A 276 8.23 2.21 -1.22
CA THR A 276 7.64 2.18 -2.57
C THR A 276 6.87 3.43 -3.01
N ALA A 277 6.44 4.32 -2.09
CA ALA A 277 5.83 5.62 -2.42
C ALA A 277 5.62 6.51 -1.18
N LEU A 278 5.28 7.78 -1.40
CA LEU A 278 4.74 8.69 -0.40
C LEU A 278 3.43 8.13 0.20
N THR A 279 3.18 8.41 1.48
CA THR A 279 1.97 7.99 2.21
C THR A 279 1.25 9.20 2.82
N GLU A 280 -0.02 9.03 3.19
CA GLU A 280 -0.81 10.07 3.90
C GLU A 280 -0.13 10.57 5.19
N HIS A 281 0.61 9.69 5.88
CA HIS A 281 1.24 10.07 7.14
C HIS A 281 2.49 10.96 6.97
N HIS A 282 3.00 11.12 5.75
CA HIS A 282 4.03 12.11 5.44
C HIS A 282 3.47 13.54 5.29
N LEU A 283 2.19 13.67 4.93
CA LEU A 283 1.59 14.97 4.59
C LEU A 283 1.63 16.00 5.74
N PRO A 284 1.42 15.64 7.02
CA PRO A 284 1.56 16.59 8.12
C PRO A 284 2.95 17.22 8.20
N LEU A 285 4.01 16.45 7.87
CA LEU A 285 5.37 16.95 7.87
C LEU A 285 5.59 17.95 6.74
N ILE A 286 5.05 17.68 5.54
CA ILE A 286 5.11 18.61 4.40
C ILE A 286 4.33 19.90 4.71
N ARG A 287 3.08 19.78 5.21
CA ARG A 287 2.21 20.91 5.56
C ARG A 287 2.81 21.81 6.64
N ARG A 288 3.54 21.25 7.61
CA ARG A 288 4.22 22.03 8.66
C ARG A 288 5.13 23.12 8.08
N TYR A 289 5.75 22.86 6.94
CA TYR A 289 6.67 23.81 6.31
C TYR A 289 6.01 24.65 5.23
N ASP A 290 4.74 24.39 4.91
CA ASP A 290 4.04 25.00 3.78
C ASP A 290 4.84 24.87 2.47
N ALA A 291 5.38 23.66 2.25
CA ALA A 291 6.31 23.40 1.18
C ALA A 291 5.61 22.85 -0.07
N LYS A 292 5.94 23.39 -1.24
CA LYS A 292 5.65 22.77 -2.53
C LYS A 292 6.49 21.50 -2.70
N VAL A 293 5.93 20.47 -3.32
CA VAL A 293 6.62 19.19 -3.49
C VAL A 293 7.11 19.02 -4.93
N ILE A 294 8.40 18.76 -5.10
CA ILE A 294 8.95 18.28 -6.37
C ILE A 294 9.20 16.78 -6.25
N LEU A 295 8.43 15.98 -6.97
CA LEU A 295 8.66 14.53 -7.07
C LEU A 295 9.72 14.28 -8.14
N CYS A 296 10.83 13.64 -7.77
CA CYS A 296 11.88 13.22 -8.71
C CYS A 296 12.26 11.77 -8.43
N PHE A 297 11.57 10.86 -9.10
CA PHE A 297 11.67 9.41 -8.95
C PHE A 297 12.41 8.78 -10.14
N ASP A 298 12.78 7.51 -9.99
CA ASP A 298 13.57 6.80 -10.98
C ASP A 298 12.82 6.70 -12.30
N ASN A 299 13.56 6.76 -13.41
CA ASN A 299 12.98 6.70 -14.76
C ASN A 299 12.72 5.25 -15.20
N ASP A 300 11.98 4.51 -14.38
CA ASP A 300 11.51 3.16 -14.68
C ASP A 300 10.00 3.01 -14.39
N GLU A 301 9.45 1.81 -14.63
CA GLU A 301 8.02 1.57 -14.43
C GLU A 301 7.61 1.67 -12.95
N ALA A 302 8.49 1.31 -12.03
CA ALA A 302 8.22 1.36 -10.60
C ALA A 302 8.22 2.81 -10.10
N GLY A 303 9.22 3.60 -10.48
CA GLY A 303 9.30 5.02 -10.16
C GLY A 303 8.16 5.82 -10.77
N LEU A 304 7.75 5.51 -12.01
CA LEU A 304 6.59 6.15 -12.63
C LEU A 304 5.28 5.80 -11.89
N LYS A 305 5.12 4.57 -11.42
CA LYS A 305 3.97 4.17 -10.57
C LYS A 305 3.99 4.89 -9.23
N ALA A 306 5.16 4.98 -8.58
CA ALA A 306 5.34 5.70 -7.32
C ALA A 306 5.00 7.19 -7.49
N ALA A 307 5.44 7.81 -8.59
CA ALA A 307 5.19 9.22 -8.90
C ALA A 307 3.71 9.45 -9.13
N THR A 308 3.07 8.58 -9.92
CA THR A 308 1.62 8.63 -10.18
C THR A 308 0.81 8.55 -8.88
N ARG A 309 1.16 7.61 -7.98
CA ARG A 309 0.49 7.46 -6.67
C ARG A 309 0.71 8.67 -5.77
N SER A 310 1.94 9.16 -5.70
CA SER A 310 2.30 10.30 -4.86
C SER A 310 1.64 11.59 -5.37
N THR A 311 1.54 11.76 -6.68
CA THR A 311 0.86 12.88 -7.33
C THR A 311 -0.61 12.93 -6.96
N PHE A 312 -1.35 11.81 -7.11
CA PHE A 312 -2.75 11.73 -6.71
C PHE A 312 -2.93 12.13 -5.23
N LEU A 313 -2.09 11.55 -4.36
CA LEU A 313 -2.13 11.82 -2.93
C LEU A 313 -1.94 13.31 -2.62
N LEU A 314 -0.95 13.96 -3.22
CA LEU A 314 -0.63 15.38 -2.99
C LEU A 314 -1.73 16.30 -3.52
N SER A 315 -2.15 16.12 -4.78
CA SER A 315 -3.17 16.98 -5.41
C SER A 315 -4.50 16.93 -4.68
N THR A 316 -4.97 15.74 -4.31
CA THR A 316 -6.24 15.57 -3.56
C THR A 316 -6.17 16.06 -2.12
N ASN A 317 -4.96 16.27 -1.59
CA ASN A 317 -4.72 16.80 -0.25
C ASN A 317 -4.31 18.28 -0.24
N LYS A 318 -4.53 18.99 -1.35
CA LYS A 318 -4.25 20.43 -1.52
C LYS A 318 -2.79 20.80 -1.30
N ILE A 319 -1.87 19.92 -1.70
CA ILE A 319 -0.44 20.19 -1.68
C ILE A 319 0.01 20.44 -3.12
N ASP A 320 0.53 21.64 -3.34
CA ASP A 320 1.05 22.10 -4.63
C ASP A 320 2.42 21.50 -4.94
N GLY A 321 2.78 21.41 -6.22
CA GLY A 321 4.04 20.79 -6.62
C GLY A 321 4.17 20.49 -8.10
N LYS A 322 5.20 19.70 -8.42
CA LYS A 322 5.48 19.21 -9.78
C LYS A 322 6.18 17.85 -9.76
N VAL A 323 6.18 17.18 -10.90
CA VAL A 323 6.93 15.94 -11.19
C VAL A 323 8.06 16.26 -12.15
N ALA A 324 9.29 16.09 -11.68
CA ALA A 324 10.49 16.22 -12.47
C ALA A 324 10.86 14.86 -13.08
N ILE A 325 10.70 14.74 -14.40
CA ILE A 325 10.99 13.50 -15.14
C ILE A 325 12.45 13.53 -15.57
N LEU A 326 13.24 12.56 -15.10
CA LEU A 326 14.66 12.47 -15.43
C LEU A 326 14.86 12.18 -16.93
N GLN A 327 15.70 12.99 -17.58
CA GLN A 327 16.17 12.76 -18.95
C GLN A 327 17.69 12.52 -18.95
N GLY A 328 18.16 11.50 -19.69
CA GLY A 328 19.60 11.20 -19.85
C GLY A 328 20.26 10.34 -18.76
N GLY A 329 19.52 9.96 -17.71
CA GLY A 329 19.99 9.07 -16.65
C GLY A 329 18.85 8.26 -16.02
N LYS A 330 19.18 7.20 -15.28
CA LYS A 330 18.19 6.37 -14.58
C LYS A 330 17.72 7.01 -13.28
N ASP A 331 18.68 7.56 -12.53
CA ASP A 331 18.47 8.17 -11.22
C ASP A 331 19.32 9.47 -11.08
N PRO A 332 19.03 10.33 -10.08
CA PRO A 332 19.81 11.54 -9.84
C PRO A 332 21.27 11.26 -9.49
N ALA A 333 21.56 10.13 -8.83
CA ALA A 333 22.92 9.74 -8.47
C ALA A 333 23.80 9.46 -9.68
N GLU A 334 23.26 8.87 -10.74
CA GLU A 334 23.95 8.60 -12.01
C GLU A 334 24.30 9.90 -12.73
N LEU A 335 23.39 10.87 -12.77
CA LEU A 335 23.64 12.17 -13.40
C LEU A 335 24.74 12.94 -12.66
N VAL A 336 24.72 12.93 -11.32
CA VAL A 336 25.77 13.55 -10.50
C VAL A 336 27.12 12.84 -10.70
N ALA A 337 27.12 11.51 -10.77
CA ALA A 337 28.35 10.74 -11.02
C ALA A 337 28.97 11.02 -12.39
N LYS A 338 28.17 11.41 -13.40
CA LYS A 338 28.64 11.83 -14.72
C LYS A 338 29.04 13.32 -14.81
N ASN A 339 29.05 14.05 -13.69
CA ASN A 339 29.25 15.51 -13.63
C ASN A 339 28.20 16.31 -14.42
N GLU A 340 26.97 15.81 -14.52
CA GLU A 340 25.87 16.45 -15.24
C GLU A 340 24.88 17.17 -14.30
N SER A 341 25.35 17.65 -13.14
CA SER A 341 24.49 18.28 -12.12
C SER A 341 23.73 19.51 -12.63
N ALA A 342 24.23 20.21 -13.66
CA ALA A 342 23.52 21.31 -14.29
C ALA A 342 22.17 20.86 -14.88
N LYS A 343 22.12 19.65 -15.49
CA LYS A 343 20.87 19.10 -16.04
C LYS A 343 19.81 18.86 -14.98
N LEU A 344 20.22 18.55 -13.74
CA LEU A 344 19.27 18.39 -12.63
C LEU A 344 18.55 19.70 -12.31
N HIS A 345 19.22 20.84 -12.46
CA HIS A 345 18.57 22.14 -12.28
C HIS A 345 17.45 22.35 -13.30
N ASP A 346 17.75 22.13 -14.58
CA ASP A 346 16.79 22.28 -15.67
C ASP A 346 15.62 21.29 -15.51
N ILE A 347 15.91 20.02 -15.20
CA ILE A 347 14.89 18.97 -14.99
C ILE A 347 13.95 19.32 -13.82
N LEU A 348 14.51 19.84 -12.72
CA LEU A 348 13.71 20.25 -11.57
C LEU A 348 12.88 21.49 -11.91
N ASP A 349 13.41 22.45 -12.66
CA ASP A 349 12.72 23.68 -13.03
C ASP A 349 11.56 23.40 -14.01
N GLU A 350 11.82 22.65 -15.08
CA GLU A 350 10.88 22.25 -16.13
C GLU A 350 9.85 21.18 -15.71
N GLY A 351 9.84 20.78 -14.44
CA GLY A 351 8.94 19.75 -13.93
C GLY A 351 7.46 20.05 -14.25
N ILE A 352 6.70 18.99 -14.54
CA ILE A 352 5.29 19.05 -14.93
C ILE A 352 4.43 19.21 -13.67
N GLU A 353 3.50 20.16 -13.64
CA GLU A 353 2.57 20.32 -12.51
C GLU A 353 1.85 18.99 -12.18
N LEU A 354 1.60 18.74 -10.88
CA LEU A 354 1.06 17.47 -10.38
C LEU A 354 -0.24 17.04 -11.10
N GLY A 355 -1.25 17.90 -11.14
CA GLY A 355 -2.51 17.61 -11.81
C GLY A 355 -2.35 17.33 -13.30
N GLU A 356 -1.56 18.13 -14.02
CA GLU A 356 -1.25 17.90 -15.43
C GLU A 356 -0.56 16.55 -15.64
N PHE A 357 0.47 16.24 -14.84
CA PHE A 357 1.18 14.96 -14.90
C PHE A 357 0.21 13.79 -14.71
N TYR A 358 -0.66 13.87 -13.69
CA TYR A 358 -1.63 12.82 -13.41
C TYR A 358 -2.63 12.64 -14.56
N ILE A 359 -3.17 13.74 -15.11
CA ILE A 359 -4.10 13.72 -16.23
C ILE A 359 -3.47 13.07 -17.46
N ARG A 360 -2.24 13.48 -17.83
CA ARG A 360 -1.50 12.87 -18.94
C ARG A 360 -1.30 11.37 -18.72
N ARG A 361 -1.02 10.95 -17.47
CA ARG A 361 -0.86 9.55 -17.13
C ARG A 361 -2.17 8.76 -17.27
N LEU A 362 -3.29 9.31 -16.80
CA LEU A 362 -4.61 8.69 -16.95
C LEU A 362 -4.94 8.48 -18.44
N ILE A 363 -4.69 9.48 -19.28
CA ILE A 363 -4.94 9.38 -20.72
C ILE A 363 -4.05 8.33 -21.38
N SER A 364 -2.77 8.24 -20.99
CA SER A 364 -1.83 7.26 -21.56
C SER A 364 -2.25 5.79 -21.37
N THR A 365 -3.17 5.52 -20.44
CA THR A 365 -3.71 4.17 -20.18
C THR A 365 -5.01 3.87 -20.93
N HIS A 366 -5.51 4.82 -21.73
CA HIS A 366 -6.76 4.70 -22.49
C HIS A 366 -6.53 4.79 -24.00
N SER A 367 -7.37 4.09 -24.78
CA SER A 367 -7.58 4.45 -26.18
C SER A 367 -8.27 5.82 -26.23
N ILE A 368 -8.03 6.59 -27.29
CA ILE A 368 -8.74 7.86 -27.56
C ILE A 368 -9.23 7.94 -29.02
N ILE A 369 -9.33 6.78 -29.69
CA ILE A 369 -9.65 6.70 -31.12
C ILE A 369 -11.13 6.98 -31.37
N SER A 370 -12.02 6.33 -30.61
CA SER A 370 -13.47 6.50 -30.76
C SER A 370 -14.03 7.55 -29.80
N ALA A 371 -15.22 8.09 -30.11
CA ALA A 371 -15.93 8.99 -29.20
C ALA A 371 -16.22 8.33 -27.83
N LEU A 372 -16.54 7.03 -27.82
CA LEU A 372 -16.77 6.28 -26.59
C LEU A 372 -15.48 6.10 -25.77
N ASP A 373 -14.34 5.94 -26.43
CA ASP A 373 -13.04 5.88 -25.76
C ASP A 373 -12.70 7.21 -25.09
N LYS A 374 -12.92 8.33 -25.79
CA LYS A 374 -12.75 9.68 -25.25
C LYS A 374 -13.67 9.93 -24.05
N GLN A 375 -14.92 9.46 -24.10
CA GLN A 375 -15.86 9.53 -22.98
C GLN A 375 -15.33 8.78 -21.76
N LYS A 376 -14.83 7.54 -21.92
CA LYS A 376 -14.24 6.76 -20.81
C LYS A 376 -12.98 7.41 -20.22
N ALA A 377 -12.14 7.98 -21.07
CA ALA A 377 -10.95 8.72 -20.64
C ALA A 377 -11.36 9.97 -19.84
N LEU A 378 -12.34 10.74 -20.32
CA LEU A 378 -12.91 11.89 -19.61
C LEU A 378 -13.50 11.49 -18.26
N GLU A 379 -14.28 10.41 -18.18
CA GLU A 379 -14.83 9.91 -16.90
C GLU A 379 -13.73 9.55 -15.89
N THR A 380 -12.61 9.02 -16.36
CA THR A 380 -11.46 8.69 -15.50
C THR A 380 -10.75 9.95 -15.00
N ILE A 381 -10.60 10.96 -15.86
CA ILE A 381 -10.08 12.28 -15.47
C ILE A 381 -11.01 12.95 -14.45
N GLN A 382 -12.33 12.92 -14.69
CA GLN A 382 -13.33 13.49 -13.80
C GLN A 382 -13.31 12.87 -12.40
N LYS A 383 -13.08 11.56 -12.30
CA LYS A 383 -12.90 10.90 -10.98
C LYS A 383 -11.75 11.50 -10.19
N PHE A 384 -10.71 12.01 -10.85
CA PHE A 384 -9.63 12.73 -10.20
C PHE A 384 -9.99 14.19 -9.93
N THR A 385 -10.40 14.94 -10.97
CA THR A 385 -10.63 16.39 -10.85
C THR A 385 -11.78 16.76 -9.93
N PHE A 386 -12.78 15.88 -9.75
CA PHE A 386 -13.85 16.09 -8.76
C PHE A 386 -13.39 16.02 -7.30
N ASN A 387 -12.18 15.52 -7.03
CA ASN A 387 -11.56 15.59 -5.71
C ASN A 387 -10.71 16.85 -5.51
N LEU A 388 -10.59 17.71 -6.52
CA LEU A 388 -9.82 18.95 -6.45
C LEU A 388 -10.73 20.15 -6.17
N GLU A 389 -10.12 21.24 -5.71
CA GLU A 389 -10.82 22.53 -5.59
C GLU A 389 -11.35 22.99 -6.96
N PRO A 390 -12.57 23.57 -7.06
CA PRO A 390 -13.18 23.89 -8.34
C PRO A 390 -12.32 24.76 -9.26
N LEU A 391 -11.59 25.73 -8.70
CA LEU A 391 -10.67 26.58 -9.47
C LEU A 391 -9.52 25.77 -10.07
N VAL A 392 -8.90 24.90 -9.26
CA VAL A 392 -7.80 24.03 -9.69
C VAL A 392 -8.29 23.03 -10.73
N ALA A 393 -9.42 22.36 -10.46
CA ALA A 393 -10.02 21.42 -11.39
C ALA A 393 -10.30 22.03 -12.77
N ASN A 394 -10.93 23.21 -12.80
CA ASN A 394 -11.31 23.87 -14.04
C ASN A 394 -10.12 24.48 -14.79
N SER A 395 -8.99 24.74 -14.12
CA SER A 395 -7.76 25.18 -14.78
C SER A 395 -7.24 24.16 -15.81
N TYR A 396 -7.55 22.88 -15.66
CA TYR A 396 -7.16 21.82 -16.60
C TYR A 396 -8.09 21.66 -17.82
N THR A 397 -9.13 22.50 -17.97
CA THR A 397 -10.14 22.32 -19.03
C THR A 397 -9.51 22.37 -20.43
N ASN A 398 -8.66 23.36 -20.68
CA ASN A 398 -7.95 23.48 -21.97
C ASN A 398 -6.99 22.32 -22.23
N LEU A 399 -6.25 21.88 -21.19
CA LEU A 399 -5.37 20.72 -21.27
C LEU A 399 -6.15 19.45 -21.67
N VAL A 400 -7.26 19.16 -20.97
CA VAL A 400 -8.08 17.97 -21.24
C VAL A 400 -8.72 18.05 -22.63
N SER A 401 -9.17 19.25 -23.04
CA SER A 401 -9.71 19.49 -24.39
C SER A 401 -8.70 19.15 -25.47
N ASN A 402 -7.46 19.65 -25.35
CA ASN A 402 -6.39 19.41 -26.30
C ASN A 402 -6.00 17.92 -26.34
N LEU A 403 -5.87 17.27 -25.18
CA LEU A 403 -5.46 15.87 -25.11
C LEU A 403 -6.52 14.91 -25.66
N LEU A 404 -7.81 15.17 -25.41
CA LEU A 404 -8.91 14.34 -25.93
C LEU A 404 -9.35 14.76 -27.35
N LYS A 405 -8.94 15.94 -27.82
CA LYS A 405 -9.45 16.57 -29.05
C LYS A 405 -10.97 16.65 -29.02
N VAL A 406 -11.51 17.26 -27.97
CA VAL A 406 -12.94 17.48 -27.73
C VAL A 406 -13.14 18.95 -27.35
N ASP A 407 -14.18 19.58 -27.89
CA ASP A 407 -14.54 20.97 -27.59
C ASP A 407 -14.76 21.18 -26.07
N GLU A 408 -14.20 22.26 -25.52
CA GLU A 408 -14.24 22.60 -24.09
C GLU A 408 -15.66 22.60 -23.52
N LYS A 409 -16.68 22.93 -24.32
CA LYS A 409 -18.08 22.96 -23.86
C LYS A 409 -18.62 21.60 -23.39
N PHE A 410 -17.99 20.50 -23.79
CA PHE A 410 -18.35 19.15 -23.37
C PHE A 410 -17.57 18.67 -22.14
N ILE A 411 -16.65 19.50 -21.62
CA ILE A 411 -15.75 19.12 -20.54
C ILE A 411 -16.19 19.78 -19.25
N VAL A 412 -16.57 18.96 -18.27
CA VAL A 412 -16.92 19.39 -16.91
C VAL A 412 -15.94 18.75 -15.95
N LEU A 413 -15.06 19.55 -15.34
CA LEU A 413 -14.00 19.05 -14.45
C LEU A 413 -14.27 19.31 -12.97
N SER A 414 -15.23 20.16 -12.63
CA SER A 414 -15.68 20.42 -11.27
C SER A 414 -17.19 20.21 -11.13
N GLN A 415 -17.66 19.96 -9.91
CA GLN A 415 -19.09 19.89 -9.64
C GLN A 415 -19.62 21.31 -9.40
N ASN A 416 -20.51 21.82 -10.27
CA ASN A 416 -21.14 23.14 -10.10
C ASN A 416 -21.92 23.23 -8.78
N SER A 417 -21.54 24.19 -7.94
CA SER A 417 -22.21 24.54 -6.68
C SER A 417 -23.53 25.30 -6.92
N LYS A 418 -24.54 24.58 -7.42
CA LYS A 418 -25.96 24.89 -7.16
C LYS A 418 -26.62 23.69 -6.50
N LYS A 419 -26.22 23.41 -5.26
CA LYS A 419 -27.05 22.72 -4.28
C LYS A 419 -27.11 23.59 -3.04
N THR A 420 -28.35 23.86 -2.64
CA THR A 420 -28.78 24.32 -1.32
C THR A 420 -27.86 23.77 -0.24
N ILE A 421 -27.51 24.58 0.76
CA ILE A 421 -26.75 24.15 1.95
C ILE A 421 -27.60 23.13 2.71
N GLN A 422 -27.57 21.88 2.24
CA GLN A 422 -27.62 20.70 3.07
C GLN A 422 -26.18 20.47 3.44
N THR A 423 -25.84 20.73 4.70
CA THR A 423 -24.62 20.26 5.32
C THR A 423 -24.40 18.81 4.89
N PRO A 424 -23.23 18.44 4.35
CA PRO A 424 -22.99 17.06 4.03
C PRO A 424 -23.09 16.28 5.34
N LEU A 425 -24.14 15.47 5.47
CA LEU A 425 -24.09 14.31 6.32
C LEU A 425 -22.86 13.54 5.84
N ILE A 426 -21.81 13.43 6.66
CA ILE A 426 -20.77 12.44 6.42
C ILE A 426 -21.43 11.10 6.70
N SER A 427 -22.23 10.64 5.75
CA SER A 427 -22.46 9.24 5.56
C SER A 427 -21.09 8.63 5.32
N GLN A 428 -20.83 7.53 6.00
CA GLN A 428 -19.64 6.69 5.85
C GLN A 428 -19.57 6.13 4.43
N ASN A 429 -19.29 6.99 3.46
CA ASN A 429 -18.80 6.58 2.17
C ASN A 429 -17.31 6.33 2.36
N LYS A 430 -16.99 5.05 2.58
CA LYS A 430 -15.65 4.50 2.36
C LYS A 430 -15.09 5.15 1.10
N TYR A 431 -14.10 6.01 1.27
CA TYR A 431 -13.33 6.56 0.17
C TYR A 431 -12.71 5.39 -0.59
N ASN A 432 -13.37 5.04 -1.70
CA ASN A 432 -12.79 4.20 -2.72
C ASN A 432 -11.72 5.05 -3.40
N PHE A 433 -10.47 4.88 -2.98
CA PHE A 433 -9.38 4.84 -3.95
C PHE A 433 -9.84 4.00 -5.15
N PRO A 434 -9.32 4.23 -6.37
CA PRO A 434 -9.23 3.10 -7.28
C PRO A 434 -8.31 2.10 -6.58
N LYS A 435 -8.91 1.27 -5.71
CA LYS A 435 -8.47 -0.09 -5.53
C LYS A 435 -8.33 -0.56 -6.97
N GLU A 436 -7.10 -0.77 -7.43
CA GLU A 436 -6.89 -2.03 -8.11
C GLU A 436 -7.66 -3.02 -7.25
N LYS A 437 -8.78 -3.51 -7.78
CA LYS A 437 -9.41 -4.68 -7.21
C LYS A 437 -8.27 -5.68 -7.20
N ILE A 438 -7.58 -5.80 -6.07
CA ILE A 438 -7.07 -7.07 -5.62
C ILE A 438 -8.27 -7.95 -5.84
N HIS A 439 -8.19 -8.78 -6.88
CA HIS A 439 -9.25 -9.73 -7.15
C HIS A 439 -9.15 -10.71 -6.00
N ILE A 440 -9.78 -10.36 -4.87
CA ILE A 440 -9.78 -11.18 -3.66
C ILE A 440 -10.29 -12.57 -4.05
N ALA A 441 -11.30 -12.64 -4.91
CA ALA A 441 -11.78 -13.89 -5.49
C ALA A 441 -10.70 -14.68 -6.26
N GLU A 442 -9.81 -14.03 -7.00
CA GLU A 442 -8.73 -14.70 -7.74
C GLU A 442 -7.61 -15.17 -6.80
N LEU A 443 -7.25 -14.33 -5.81
CA LEU A 443 -6.29 -14.69 -4.79
C LEU A 443 -6.82 -15.78 -3.83
N GLU A 444 -8.14 -15.86 -3.62
CA GLU A 444 -8.80 -16.94 -2.89
C GLU A 444 -8.66 -18.28 -3.64
N LEU A 445 -8.80 -18.29 -4.98
CA LEU A 445 -8.56 -19.49 -5.80
C LEU A 445 -7.09 -19.92 -5.76
N ILE A 446 -6.18 -18.94 -5.81
CA ILE A 446 -4.74 -19.18 -5.68
C ILE A 446 -4.39 -19.72 -4.28
N ALA A 447 -5.06 -19.21 -3.23
CA ALA A 447 -4.88 -19.69 -1.86
C ALA A 447 -5.37 -21.14 -1.72
N PHE A 448 -6.52 -21.45 -2.32
CA PHE A 448 -7.09 -22.79 -2.34
C PHE A 448 -6.13 -23.80 -3.00
N LEU A 449 -5.56 -23.48 -4.18
CA LEU A 449 -4.58 -24.35 -4.84
C LEU A 449 -3.33 -24.60 -4.01
N LYS A 450 -2.89 -23.58 -3.25
CA LYS A 450 -1.75 -23.73 -2.36
C LYS A 450 -2.05 -24.64 -1.16
N GLN A 451 -3.26 -24.53 -0.60
CA GLN A 451 -3.73 -25.38 0.51
C GLN A 451 -4.01 -26.82 0.06
N HIS A 452 -4.31 -27.02 -1.22
CA HIS A 452 -4.64 -28.30 -1.84
C HIS A 452 -3.71 -28.62 -3.03
N PRO A 453 -2.42 -28.96 -2.79
CA PRO A 453 -1.45 -29.23 -3.86
C PRO A 453 -1.85 -30.37 -4.80
N GLU A 454 -2.71 -31.29 -4.36
CA GLU A 454 -3.31 -32.37 -5.15
C GLU A 454 -4.20 -31.83 -6.29
N ILE A 455 -4.84 -30.69 -6.09
CA ILE A 455 -5.75 -30.04 -7.06
C ILE A 455 -4.96 -29.24 -8.11
N CYS A 456 -3.67 -28.94 -7.90
CA CYS A 456 -2.85 -28.22 -8.88
C CYS A 456 -2.75 -28.93 -10.25
N ASN A 457 -2.80 -30.27 -10.26
CA ASN A 457 -2.84 -31.03 -11.52
C ASN A 457 -4.20 -30.93 -12.20
N ASP A 458 -5.28 -30.98 -11.43
CA ASP A 458 -6.64 -30.76 -11.94
C ASP A 458 -6.78 -29.36 -12.54
N PHE A 459 -6.24 -28.33 -11.89
CA PHE A 459 -6.23 -26.96 -12.41
C PHE A 459 -5.66 -26.88 -13.83
N LYS A 460 -4.53 -27.57 -14.07
CA LYS A 460 -3.87 -27.59 -15.39
C LYS A 460 -4.74 -28.25 -16.47
N GLN A 461 -5.76 -29.03 -16.12
CA GLN A 461 -6.70 -29.61 -17.08
C GLN A 461 -7.92 -28.72 -17.33
N ILE A 462 -8.26 -27.82 -16.40
CA ILE A 462 -9.52 -27.06 -16.45
C ILE A 462 -9.35 -25.56 -16.76
N SER A 463 -8.15 -25.01 -16.61
CA SER A 463 -7.87 -23.59 -16.90
C SER A 463 -6.39 -23.33 -17.20
N ASP A 464 -6.07 -22.14 -17.69
CA ASP A 464 -4.70 -21.66 -17.89
C ASP A 464 -4.37 -20.48 -16.97
N SER A 465 -3.10 -20.36 -16.56
CA SER A 465 -2.66 -19.23 -15.72
C SER A 465 -2.78 -17.89 -16.44
N VAL A 466 -2.78 -17.87 -17.78
CA VAL A 466 -3.03 -16.68 -18.60
C VAL A 466 -4.40 -16.05 -18.32
N CYS A 467 -5.38 -16.83 -17.85
CA CYS A 467 -6.69 -16.32 -17.47
C CYS A 467 -6.68 -15.50 -16.17
N PHE A 468 -5.60 -15.57 -15.39
CA PHE A 468 -5.43 -14.93 -14.09
C PHE A 468 -4.63 -13.63 -14.21
N LYS A 469 -5.01 -12.59 -13.45
CA LYS A 469 -4.21 -11.36 -13.34
C LYS A 469 -2.91 -11.58 -12.56
N HIS A 470 -2.93 -12.46 -11.55
CA HIS A 470 -1.78 -12.85 -10.73
C HIS A 470 -1.11 -14.12 -11.29
N LYS A 471 -1.01 -14.24 -12.62
CA LYS A 471 -0.45 -15.42 -13.30
C LYS A 471 0.95 -15.81 -12.79
N ILE A 472 1.81 -14.84 -12.50
CA ILE A 472 3.17 -15.08 -11.99
C ILE A 472 3.13 -15.79 -10.64
N LEU A 473 2.28 -15.34 -9.72
CA LEU A 473 2.10 -15.96 -8.42
C LEU A 473 1.48 -17.35 -8.54
N LEU A 474 0.49 -17.51 -9.42
CA LEU A 474 -0.15 -18.79 -9.69
C LEU A 474 0.85 -19.80 -10.28
N ASP A 475 1.66 -19.40 -11.26
CA ASP A 475 2.68 -20.25 -11.88
C ASP A 475 3.68 -20.73 -10.81
N LYS A 476 4.11 -19.86 -9.89
CA LYS A 476 4.97 -20.22 -8.75
C LYS A 476 4.33 -21.24 -7.80
N ILE A 477 3.01 -21.13 -7.55
CA ILE A 477 2.27 -22.11 -6.75
C ILE A 477 2.15 -23.44 -7.49
N LEU A 478 1.90 -23.43 -8.80
CA LEU A 478 1.84 -24.63 -9.64
C LEU A 478 3.20 -25.32 -9.79
N GLU A 479 4.29 -24.56 -9.67
CA GLU A 479 5.69 -25.03 -9.60
C GLU A 479 6.10 -25.50 -8.19
N LYS A 480 5.22 -25.40 -7.20
CA LYS A 480 5.47 -25.76 -5.79
C LYS A 480 6.63 -24.98 -5.17
N LYS A 481 6.79 -23.69 -5.52
CA LYS A 481 7.77 -22.81 -4.86
C LYS A 481 7.40 -22.58 -3.39
N GLY A 482 8.40 -22.69 -2.51
CA GLY A 482 8.25 -22.52 -1.06
C GLY A 482 8.34 -21.06 -0.60
N TYR A 483 8.35 -20.88 0.73
CA TYR A 483 8.42 -19.57 1.40
C TYR A 483 9.65 -18.71 1.06
N GLU A 484 10.69 -19.33 0.50
CA GLU A 484 11.90 -18.63 0.05
C GLU A 484 11.61 -17.66 -1.11
N ASP A 485 10.56 -17.93 -1.91
CA ASP A 485 10.15 -17.04 -3.00
C ASP A 485 9.43 -15.79 -2.46
N SER A 486 9.87 -14.62 -2.92
CA SER A 486 9.36 -13.33 -2.45
C SER A 486 7.85 -13.16 -2.66
N ASP A 487 7.31 -13.67 -3.75
CA ASP A 487 5.90 -13.48 -4.11
C ASP A 487 5.01 -14.42 -3.28
N ILE A 488 5.51 -15.63 -2.98
CA ILE A 488 4.86 -16.58 -2.08
C ILE A 488 4.82 -16.01 -0.66
N ARG A 489 5.94 -15.47 -0.18
CA ARG A 489 6.03 -14.83 1.15
C ARG A 489 5.12 -13.61 1.27
N GLU A 490 5.10 -12.74 0.25
CA GLU A 490 4.18 -11.60 0.22
C GLU A 490 2.72 -12.08 0.24
N PHE A 491 2.39 -13.09 -0.58
CA PHE A 491 1.05 -13.67 -0.64
C PHE A 491 0.60 -14.25 0.71
N GLU A 492 1.47 -14.98 1.39
CA GLU A 492 1.18 -15.54 2.72
C GLU A 492 0.93 -14.46 3.78
N SER A 493 1.70 -13.38 3.75
CA SER A 493 1.53 -12.26 4.69
C SER A 493 0.15 -11.58 4.61
N LYS A 494 -0.56 -11.75 3.47
CA LYS A 494 -1.89 -11.18 3.25
C LYS A 494 -2.99 -11.90 4.04
N ASN A 495 -2.71 -13.06 4.66
CA ASN A 495 -3.65 -13.80 5.52
C ASN A 495 -5.05 -13.94 4.91
N ILE A 496 -5.16 -14.44 3.68
CA ILE A 496 -6.45 -14.60 2.99
C ILE A 496 -7.26 -15.68 3.70
N ARG A 497 -8.36 -15.29 4.37
CA ARG A 497 -9.08 -16.11 5.36
C ARG A 497 -10.24 -16.96 4.83
N LYS A 498 -10.42 -17.08 3.51
CA LYS A 498 -11.57 -17.82 2.97
C LYS A 498 -11.16 -19.25 2.60
N ASN A 499 -11.72 -20.23 3.32
CA ASN A 499 -11.64 -21.63 2.95
C ASN A 499 -12.74 -21.91 1.92
N LEU A 500 -12.39 -21.85 0.64
CA LEU A 500 -13.28 -22.31 -0.42
C LEU A 500 -13.44 -23.82 -0.31
N ASN A 501 -14.63 -24.34 -0.63
CA ASN A 501 -14.80 -25.76 -0.96
C ASN A 501 -14.56 -26.00 -2.47
N TYR A 502 -14.51 -27.26 -2.89
CA TYR A 502 -14.14 -27.61 -4.26
C TYR A 502 -15.14 -27.10 -5.32
N ASN A 503 -16.45 -27.12 -5.04
CA ASN A 503 -17.45 -26.54 -5.94
C ASN A 503 -17.32 -25.02 -6.05
N GLU A 504 -17.08 -24.31 -4.96
CA GLU A 504 -16.81 -22.86 -5.00
C GLU A 504 -15.53 -22.54 -5.80
N PHE A 505 -14.51 -23.39 -5.69
CA PHE A 505 -13.29 -23.28 -6.50
C PHE A 505 -13.61 -23.42 -8.00
N LEU A 506 -14.28 -24.50 -8.43
CA LEU A 506 -14.65 -24.71 -9.84
C LEU A 506 -15.53 -23.58 -10.40
N LEU A 507 -16.50 -23.11 -9.62
CA LEU A 507 -17.33 -21.96 -9.97
C LEU A 507 -16.49 -20.67 -10.12
N GLY A 508 -15.50 -20.48 -9.26
CA GLY A 508 -14.54 -19.37 -9.39
C GLY A 508 -13.70 -19.47 -10.66
N ILE A 509 -13.26 -20.67 -11.04
CA ILE A 509 -12.56 -20.90 -12.31
C ILE A 509 -13.44 -20.52 -13.52
N CYS A 510 -14.72 -20.88 -13.53
CA CYS A 510 -15.66 -20.43 -14.59
C CYS A 510 -15.71 -18.90 -14.69
N LYS A 511 -15.79 -18.21 -13.55
CA LYS A 511 -15.87 -16.73 -13.53
C LYS A 511 -14.57 -16.07 -13.97
N VAL A 512 -13.41 -16.62 -13.60
CA VAL A 512 -12.09 -16.11 -14.03
C VAL A 512 -11.92 -16.27 -15.54
N ASN A 513 -12.25 -17.44 -16.09
CA ASN A 513 -12.19 -17.68 -17.53
C ASN A 513 -13.14 -16.76 -18.32
N LEU A 514 -14.38 -16.58 -17.85
CA LEU A 514 -15.33 -15.65 -18.45
C LEU A 514 -14.82 -14.20 -18.39
N ALA A 515 -14.27 -13.78 -17.25
CA ALA A 515 -13.70 -12.45 -17.08
C ALA A 515 -12.50 -12.21 -18.02
N PHE A 516 -11.64 -13.22 -18.22
CA PHE A 516 -10.56 -13.17 -19.20
C PHE A 516 -11.10 -12.98 -20.62
N LEU A 517 -12.04 -13.82 -21.05
CA LEU A 517 -12.65 -13.74 -22.39
C LEU A 517 -13.44 -12.45 -22.62
N ASN A 518 -13.94 -11.81 -21.56
CA ASN A 518 -14.56 -10.49 -21.65
C ASN A 518 -13.55 -9.36 -21.93
N ASN A 519 -12.29 -9.54 -21.55
CA ASN A 519 -11.25 -8.52 -21.66
C ASN A 519 -10.28 -8.74 -22.85
N VAL A 520 -10.31 -9.90 -23.50
CA VAL A 520 -9.49 -10.18 -24.69
C VAL A 520 -10.23 -9.79 -25.96
N LYS A 521 -9.53 -9.21 -26.94
CA LYS A 521 -10.07 -8.93 -28.28
C LYS A 521 -10.28 -10.24 -29.04
N ILE A 522 -11.51 -10.74 -29.05
CA ILE A 522 -11.89 -11.98 -29.73
C ILE A 522 -11.85 -11.74 -31.25
N LYS A 523 -10.93 -12.42 -31.93
CA LYS A 523 -10.77 -12.37 -33.40
C LYS A 523 -11.16 -13.66 -34.11
N ASN A 524 -11.38 -14.75 -33.37
CA ASN A 524 -11.70 -16.07 -33.89
C ASN A 524 -13.04 -16.55 -33.27
N SER A 525 -13.91 -17.11 -34.11
CA SER A 525 -15.22 -17.72 -33.80
C SER A 525 -15.17 -18.74 -32.68
N THR A 526 -14.12 -19.56 -32.59
CA THR A 526 -13.93 -20.54 -31.50
C THR A 526 -13.91 -19.88 -30.11
N LEU A 527 -13.18 -18.77 -29.96
CA LEU A 527 -13.12 -18.01 -28.69
C LEU A 527 -14.45 -17.30 -28.39
N ALA A 528 -15.18 -16.86 -29.42
CA ALA A 528 -16.51 -16.29 -29.28
C ALA A 528 -17.50 -17.33 -28.72
N LEU A 529 -17.47 -18.55 -29.26
CA LEU A 529 -18.31 -19.65 -28.80
C LEU A 529 -17.98 -20.07 -27.36
N LYS A 530 -16.69 -20.18 -27.00
CA LYS A 530 -16.28 -20.43 -25.60
C LYS A 530 -16.80 -19.35 -24.66
N LYS A 531 -16.73 -18.08 -25.06
CA LYS A 531 -17.30 -16.97 -24.27
C LYS A 531 -18.82 -17.09 -24.10
N GLN A 532 -19.55 -17.43 -25.17
CA GLN A 532 -21.00 -17.64 -25.11
C GLN A 532 -21.37 -18.78 -24.16
N LEU A 533 -20.64 -19.88 -24.23
CA LEU A 533 -20.76 -21.05 -23.36
C LEU A 533 -20.51 -20.69 -21.88
N PHE A 534 -19.41 -20.02 -21.55
CA PHE A 534 -19.17 -19.52 -20.20
C PHE A 534 -20.25 -18.54 -19.71
N THR A 535 -20.74 -17.66 -20.59
CA THR A 535 -21.82 -16.71 -20.26
C THR A 535 -23.13 -17.44 -19.98
N LEU A 536 -23.40 -18.54 -20.71
CA LEU A 536 -24.59 -19.35 -20.54
C LEU A 536 -24.62 -20.03 -19.17
N ILE A 537 -23.49 -20.56 -18.71
CA ILE A 537 -23.35 -21.12 -17.35
C ILE A 537 -23.52 -20.03 -16.29
N ASP A 538 -22.84 -18.90 -16.42
CA ASP A 538 -22.89 -17.82 -15.42
C ASP A 538 -24.32 -17.27 -15.23
N LYS A 539 -25.08 -17.13 -16.33
CA LYS A 539 -26.49 -16.69 -16.27
C LYS A 539 -27.42 -17.71 -15.62
N ASN A 540 -27.12 -19.00 -15.74
CA ASN A 540 -27.96 -20.10 -15.24
C ASN A 540 -27.41 -20.74 -13.96
N LEU A 541 -26.43 -20.11 -13.31
CA LEU A 541 -25.71 -20.71 -12.19
C LEU A 541 -26.62 -21.17 -11.05
N ASN A 542 -27.59 -20.33 -10.67
CA ASN A 542 -28.56 -20.66 -9.62
C ASN A 542 -29.45 -21.84 -10.01
N LEU A 543 -29.75 -21.99 -11.31
CA LEU A 543 -30.56 -23.10 -11.83
C LEU A 543 -29.75 -24.41 -11.77
N VAL A 544 -28.46 -24.37 -12.13
CA VAL A 544 -27.54 -25.51 -12.08
C VAL A 544 -27.33 -25.97 -10.63
N ILE A 545 -27.00 -25.06 -9.72
CA ILE A 545 -26.80 -25.37 -8.29
C ILE A 545 -28.08 -25.95 -7.65
N LYS A 546 -29.25 -25.54 -8.13
CA LYS A 546 -30.53 -26.03 -7.60
C LYS A 546 -30.87 -27.45 -8.07
N ASN A 547 -30.43 -27.84 -9.27
CA ASN A 547 -30.83 -29.10 -9.90
C ASN A 547 -29.82 -30.23 -9.73
N LEU A 548 -28.58 -29.93 -9.32
CA LEU A 548 -27.52 -30.92 -9.14
C LEU A 548 -27.14 -31.02 -7.66
N ASN A 549 -26.86 -32.24 -7.20
CA ASN A 549 -26.20 -32.44 -5.92
C ASN A 549 -24.71 -32.06 -6.02
N THR A 550 -23.99 -32.02 -4.89
CA THR A 550 -22.59 -31.56 -4.84
C THR A 550 -21.65 -32.37 -5.75
N GLU A 551 -21.83 -33.68 -5.84
CA GLU A 551 -20.99 -34.57 -6.66
C GLU A 551 -21.26 -34.37 -8.15
N GLU A 552 -22.53 -34.36 -8.53
CA GLU A 552 -22.99 -34.07 -9.90
C GLU A 552 -22.51 -32.69 -10.38
N LEU A 553 -22.59 -31.67 -9.50
CA LEU A 553 -22.11 -30.32 -9.80
C LEU A 553 -20.59 -30.28 -10.03
N ASN A 554 -19.82 -30.99 -9.21
CA ASN A 554 -18.38 -31.05 -9.35
C ASN A 554 -17.97 -31.74 -10.66
N ASN A 555 -18.58 -32.88 -10.97
CA ASN A 555 -18.30 -33.63 -12.20
C ASN A 555 -18.67 -32.78 -13.43
N PHE A 556 -19.87 -32.21 -13.44
CA PHE A 556 -20.33 -31.29 -14.48
C PHE A 556 -19.33 -30.15 -14.72
N LEU A 557 -18.97 -29.40 -13.68
CA LEU A 557 -18.10 -28.24 -13.82
C LEU A 557 -16.67 -28.61 -14.22
N LYS A 558 -16.12 -29.71 -13.68
CA LYS A 558 -14.76 -30.17 -13.99
C LYS A 558 -14.65 -30.59 -15.46
N GLU A 559 -15.57 -31.42 -15.92
CA GLU A 559 -15.57 -31.88 -17.31
C GLU A 559 -15.90 -30.75 -18.29
N TYR A 560 -16.85 -29.87 -17.93
CA TYR A 560 -17.19 -28.72 -18.76
C TYR A 560 -16.01 -27.75 -18.93
N LEU A 561 -15.31 -27.43 -17.84
CA LEU A 561 -14.11 -26.60 -17.91
C LEU A 561 -12.99 -27.26 -18.72
N SER A 562 -12.79 -28.57 -18.56
CA SER A 562 -11.82 -29.34 -19.35
C SER A 562 -12.17 -29.33 -20.84
N PHE A 563 -13.45 -29.56 -21.18
CA PHE A 563 -13.97 -29.47 -22.55
C PHE A 563 -13.70 -28.09 -23.14
N LEU A 564 -14.08 -27.01 -22.44
CA LEU A 564 -13.86 -25.65 -22.92
C LEU A 564 -12.39 -25.27 -23.04
N LYS A 565 -11.51 -25.85 -22.22
CA LYS A 565 -10.06 -25.64 -22.37
C LYS A 565 -9.56 -26.25 -23.67
N HIS A 566 -9.86 -27.52 -23.91
CA HIS A 566 -9.21 -28.32 -24.97
C HIS A 566 -9.90 -28.25 -26.33
N GLU A 567 -11.22 -28.08 -26.38
CA GLU A 567 -11.97 -28.13 -27.64
C GLU A 567 -11.61 -26.95 -28.56
N LYS A 568 -11.40 -27.26 -29.83
CA LYS A 568 -11.05 -26.30 -30.89
C LYS A 568 -12.00 -26.37 -32.09
N ASN A 569 -12.84 -27.39 -32.17
CA ASN A 569 -13.83 -27.58 -33.22
C ASN A 569 -15.07 -26.71 -32.96
N GLU A 570 -15.36 -25.82 -33.91
CA GLU A 570 -16.46 -24.86 -33.80
C GLU A 570 -17.83 -25.53 -33.85
N GLU A 571 -17.99 -26.60 -34.63
CA GLU A 571 -19.25 -27.33 -34.74
C GLU A 571 -19.62 -28.00 -33.42
N ILE A 572 -18.63 -28.58 -32.74
CA ILE A 572 -18.81 -29.22 -31.43
C ILE A 572 -19.19 -28.17 -30.38
N LEU A 573 -18.52 -27.01 -30.37
CA LEU A 573 -18.84 -25.90 -29.46
C LEU A 573 -20.25 -25.33 -29.73
N GLN A 574 -20.63 -25.16 -31.00
CA GLN A 574 -21.98 -24.72 -31.38
C GLN A 574 -23.04 -25.73 -30.96
N GLN A 575 -22.77 -27.03 -31.15
CA GLN A 575 -23.69 -28.08 -30.72
C GLN A 575 -23.86 -28.09 -29.20
N SER A 576 -22.76 -27.97 -28.45
CA SER A 576 -22.78 -27.85 -27.00
C SER A 576 -23.60 -26.65 -26.53
N PHE A 577 -23.44 -25.49 -27.19
CA PHE A 577 -24.22 -24.29 -26.87
C PHE A 577 -25.72 -24.49 -27.09
N ARG A 578 -26.12 -25.11 -28.22
CA ARG A 578 -27.53 -25.43 -28.51
C ARG A 578 -28.11 -26.39 -27.48
N ASN A 579 -27.39 -27.46 -27.14
CA ASN A 579 -27.83 -28.46 -26.17
C ASN A 579 -28.04 -27.82 -24.79
N LEU A 580 -27.03 -27.13 -24.26
CA LEU A 580 -27.11 -26.47 -22.95
C LEU A 580 -28.18 -25.39 -22.90
N SER A 581 -28.34 -24.60 -23.97
CA SER A 581 -29.39 -23.58 -24.02
C SER A 581 -30.79 -24.21 -24.00
N GLY A 582 -30.97 -25.38 -24.63
CA GLY A 582 -32.22 -26.14 -24.56
C GLY A 582 -32.49 -26.71 -23.17
N ILE A 583 -31.46 -27.24 -22.51
CA ILE A 583 -31.57 -27.81 -21.15
C ILE A 583 -31.90 -26.72 -20.13
N PHE A 584 -31.20 -25.59 -20.15
CA PHE A 584 -31.47 -24.48 -19.22
C PHE A 584 -32.78 -23.74 -19.51
N GLY A 585 -33.38 -23.96 -20.69
CA GLY A 585 -34.76 -23.56 -20.97
C GLY A 585 -35.81 -24.35 -20.16
N LYS A 586 -35.44 -25.55 -19.65
CA LYS A 586 -36.29 -26.35 -18.75
C LYS A 586 -36.13 -25.84 -17.31
N LYS A 587 -37.23 -25.78 -16.55
CA LYS A 587 -37.19 -25.39 -15.12
C LYS A 587 -36.44 -26.41 -14.25
N ASN A 588 -36.49 -27.69 -14.61
CA ASN A 588 -35.81 -28.79 -13.94
C ASN A 588 -35.07 -29.68 -14.95
N PHE A 589 -33.91 -30.22 -14.58
CA PHE A 589 -33.10 -31.17 -15.36
C PHE A 589 -32.20 -31.99 -14.42
N THR A 590 -31.63 -33.09 -14.90
CA THR A 590 -30.69 -33.95 -14.14
C THR A 590 -29.26 -33.86 -14.67
N ALA A 591 -28.30 -34.48 -13.98
CA ALA A 591 -26.93 -34.64 -14.49
C ALA A 591 -26.89 -35.36 -15.86
N CYS A 592 -27.77 -36.34 -16.06
CA CYS A 592 -27.91 -37.06 -17.33
C CYS A 592 -28.35 -36.15 -18.48
N ASP A 593 -29.25 -35.19 -18.24
CA ASP A 593 -29.64 -34.21 -19.27
C ASP A 593 -28.44 -33.37 -19.72
N LEU A 594 -27.47 -33.10 -18.84
CA LEU A 594 -26.25 -32.35 -19.14
C LEU A 594 -25.17 -33.19 -19.83
N GLY A 595 -25.42 -34.48 -20.05
CA GLY A 595 -24.49 -35.40 -20.72
C GLY A 595 -23.50 -36.10 -19.79
N PHE A 596 -23.73 -36.10 -18.48
CA PHE A 596 -22.88 -36.75 -17.48
C PHE A 596 -23.64 -37.91 -16.84
N SER A 597 -23.28 -39.15 -17.18
CA SER A 597 -23.76 -40.34 -16.48
C SER A 597 -22.83 -40.65 -15.31
N THR A 598 -23.35 -40.73 -14.09
CA THR A 598 -22.72 -41.54 -13.05
C THR A 598 -22.82 -42.99 -13.52
N GLN A 599 -21.73 -43.59 -13.97
CA GLN A 599 -21.69 -45.05 -14.06
C GLN A 599 -21.66 -45.59 -12.64
N ASP A 600 -22.68 -46.39 -12.34
CA ASP A 600 -22.81 -47.15 -11.11
C ASP A 600 -21.53 -47.93 -10.79
N ASN A 601 -21.19 -47.93 -9.51
CA ASN A 601 -20.48 -49.03 -8.88
C ASN A 601 -21.29 -50.30 -9.13
N ASP A 602 -20.82 -51.17 -10.01
CA ASP A 602 -21.06 -52.60 -9.90
C ASP A 602 -19.73 -53.35 -10.09
N GLU A 603 -19.36 -54.01 -9.00
CA GLU A 603 -18.47 -55.17 -8.84
C GLU A 603 -16.98 -54.98 -8.53
N PRO A 604 -16.44 -55.90 -7.69
CA PRO A 604 -15.78 -55.50 -6.44
C PRO A 604 -14.28 -55.80 -6.47
N PHE A 605 -13.48 -54.92 -5.85
CA PHE A 605 -12.53 -55.21 -4.77
C PHE A 605 -11.77 -53.94 -4.38
#